data_AF-A0A7Z0EIZ9-F1
#
_entry.id   AF-A0A7Z0EIZ9-F1
#
_cell.length_a   1.000
_cell.length_b   1.000
_cell.length_c   1.000
_cell.angle_alpha   90.00
_cell.angle_beta   90.00
_cell.angle_gamma   90.00
#
_symmetry.space_group_name_H-M   'P 1'
#
loop_
_entity.id
_entity.type
_entity.pdbx_description
1 polymer ?
#
loop_
_entity_poly.entity_id
_entity_poly.type
_entity_poly.pdbx_seq_one_letter_code
_entity_poly.pdbx_strand_id
1 'polypeptide(L)'
;MTAEQRRPEIPSGLALTLTDQLSGGLGALKDTGRDAIGPANDEHVWSAAELKDSLARIARDQLHQQDRDPTRQEVLEYLDRSAPTVRALLYHPQDLLGLLPTALDGRGSEQDSARYWQVFAVYADLLWEYVSADTPGSRGHRHLLPLAARTRFLALSEPFRQRDSPVWEGDLHEGELAHVFGHQTWVELVRRAKEAREIWRAQLNQYQSVPLFDQASPFMIEDELRLLAFESSFSGEPLVLAEPTEATSGPQRVPPADRAVLEETVEQHLLPRFATGHAWAAVTGWKRRPRDRRPLVLFGLTGLAALTALVLTAVALSVDGWGFLPALVAVVVSYVLIGVGTVVHGRFWAMPLMLRLPAAAAVGLIVLVALHPDWWASVTISWQLLALFLTLVGASFGYLVVEARNHNSGQFQAAKGERRRDAGRVLGRAASVTLTGLAHAFLVALLGMAVIAPVFSEEGSKLTAVWYGPDASADQEPVAAAEDPANAQTDGTEKDQPPPNPLAILLAATAWCLAAGVFSQILWDDQPITAPLAHRRWRNER
;
A
#
# COMPACT_ATOMS: atom_id res chain seq x y z
N MET A 1 27.60 20.61 -36.53
CA MET A 1 27.52 20.72 -35.06
C MET A 1 26.25 21.48 -34.74
N THR A 2 25.18 20.77 -34.47
CA THR A 2 23.91 21.33 -34.00
C THR A 2 24.12 21.86 -32.59
N ALA A 3 23.68 23.10 -32.35
CA ALA A 3 23.71 23.71 -31.02
C ALA A 3 22.78 22.90 -30.12
N GLU A 4 23.36 21.95 -29.38
CA GLU A 4 22.72 21.30 -28.25
C GLU A 4 22.54 22.38 -27.19
N GLN A 5 21.34 22.97 -27.23
CA GLN A 5 20.88 24.05 -26.38
C GLN A 5 20.98 23.54 -24.93
N ARG A 6 22.05 23.94 -24.23
CA ARG A 6 22.26 23.62 -22.81
C ARG A 6 21.01 24.09 -22.07
N ARG A 7 20.15 23.15 -21.67
CA ARG A 7 19.08 23.42 -20.73
C ARG A 7 19.75 23.98 -19.46
N PRO A 8 19.29 25.12 -18.93
CA PRO A 8 19.83 25.65 -17.67
C PRO A 8 19.76 24.56 -16.61
N GLU A 9 20.86 24.37 -15.87
CA GLU A 9 20.91 23.43 -14.75
C GLU A 9 19.80 23.81 -13.76
N ILE A 10 18.88 22.88 -13.52
CA ILE A 10 17.70 23.11 -12.66
C ILE A 10 18.21 23.36 -11.23
N PRO A 11 17.79 24.46 -10.57
CA PRO A 11 18.28 24.85 -9.26
C PRO A 11 17.74 23.93 -8.15
N SER A 12 18.63 23.55 -7.22
CA SER A 12 18.40 22.88 -5.93
C SER A 12 17.54 21.59 -5.89
N GLY A 13 17.67 20.79 -4.82
CA GLY A 13 16.97 19.51 -4.67
C GLY A 13 15.44 19.60 -4.55
N LEU A 14 14.90 20.77 -4.18
CA LEU A 14 13.48 20.97 -3.94
C LEU A 14 12.69 21.03 -5.25
N ALA A 15 13.11 21.89 -6.18
CA ALA A 15 12.46 22.03 -7.48
C ALA A 15 12.51 20.71 -8.26
N LEU A 16 13.63 19.97 -8.17
CA LEU A 16 13.78 18.66 -8.79
C LEU A 16 12.76 17.64 -8.26
N THR A 17 12.60 17.54 -6.94
CA THR A 17 11.69 16.57 -6.34
C THR A 17 10.22 16.85 -6.70
N LEU A 18 9.78 18.11 -6.62
CA LEU A 18 8.42 18.50 -7.01
C LEU A 18 8.20 18.35 -8.53
N THR A 19 9.19 18.69 -9.36
CA THR A 19 9.16 18.48 -10.82
C THR A 19 9.01 17.00 -11.17
N ASP A 20 9.75 16.12 -10.50
CA ASP A 20 9.68 14.68 -10.67
C ASP A 20 8.30 14.14 -10.26
N GLN A 21 7.72 14.63 -9.16
CA GLN A 21 6.37 14.25 -8.74
C GLN A 21 5.31 14.75 -9.72
N LEU A 22 5.40 16.00 -10.18
CA LEU A 22 4.45 16.60 -11.11
C LEU A 22 4.48 15.89 -12.47
N SER A 23 5.65 15.44 -12.93
CA SER A 23 5.84 14.69 -14.18
C SER A 23 5.62 13.17 -14.04
N GLY A 24 5.73 12.62 -12.83
CA GLY A 24 5.47 11.20 -12.55
C GLY A 24 3.99 10.86 -12.43
N GLY A 25 3.67 9.56 -12.30
CA GLY A 25 2.31 9.07 -12.08
C GLY A 25 1.35 9.48 -13.20
N LEU A 26 0.26 10.16 -12.86
CA LEU A 26 -0.69 10.71 -13.84
C LEU A 26 -0.10 11.86 -14.67
N GLY A 27 0.98 12.48 -14.20
CA GLY A 27 1.79 13.43 -14.95
C GLY A 27 2.55 12.83 -16.15
N ALA A 28 2.55 11.51 -16.32
CA ALA A 28 3.10 10.90 -17.54
C ALA A 28 2.04 10.77 -18.64
N LEU A 29 0.76 10.81 -18.30
CA LEU A 29 -0.35 10.54 -19.22
C LEU A 29 -0.94 11.78 -19.86
N LYS A 30 -0.57 12.96 -19.37
CA LYS A 30 -1.23 14.24 -19.67
C LYS A 30 -1.24 14.57 -21.16
N ASP A 31 -0.31 14.05 -21.95
CA ASP A 31 -0.29 14.23 -23.41
C ASP A 31 -1.02 13.14 -24.20
N THR A 32 -1.40 12.05 -23.53
CA THR A 32 -2.04 10.91 -24.18
C THR A 32 -3.49 11.26 -24.49
N GLY A 33 -3.80 11.35 -25.79
CA GLY A 33 -5.10 11.83 -26.27
C GLY A 33 -5.16 13.34 -26.54
N ARG A 34 -4.06 14.08 -26.40
CA ARG A 34 -3.95 15.44 -26.95
C ARG A 34 -3.58 15.35 -28.43
N ASP A 35 -4.30 16.07 -29.27
CA ASP A 35 -3.95 16.22 -30.69
C ASP A 35 -2.56 16.86 -30.82
N ALA A 36 -1.86 16.59 -31.92
CA ALA A 36 -0.52 17.14 -32.21
C ALA A 36 -0.47 18.69 -32.17
N ILE A 37 -1.61 19.37 -32.24
CA ILE A 37 -1.76 20.82 -32.14
C ILE A 37 -1.56 21.30 -30.68
N GLY A 38 -1.84 20.46 -29.68
CA GLY A 38 -1.70 20.78 -28.26
C GLY A 38 -0.28 21.23 -27.89
N PRO A 39 0.75 20.40 -28.12
CA PRO A 39 2.13 20.74 -27.76
C PRO A 39 2.66 22.02 -28.43
N ALA A 40 2.29 22.28 -29.69
CA ALA A 40 2.69 23.50 -30.40
C ALA A 40 2.11 24.77 -29.75
N ASN A 41 0.88 24.69 -29.24
CA ASN A 41 0.27 25.80 -28.50
C ASN A 41 0.94 26.01 -27.14
N ASP A 42 1.39 24.94 -26.48
CA ASP A 42 2.07 25.03 -25.19
C ASP A 42 3.41 25.78 -25.32
N GLU A 43 4.20 25.52 -26.37
CA GLU A 43 5.45 26.26 -26.63
C GLU A 43 5.21 27.78 -26.79
N HIS A 44 4.10 28.17 -27.41
CA HIS A 44 3.72 29.57 -27.51
C HIS A 44 3.36 30.16 -26.14
N VAL A 45 2.65 29.42 -25.29
CA VAL A 45 2.32 29.84 -23.92
C VAL A 45 3.59 30.05 -23.09
N TRP A 46 4.54 29.11 -23.12
CA TRP A 46 5.77 29.20 -22.32
C TRP A 46 6.70 30.35 -22.74
N SER A 47 6.58 30.81 -23.99
CA SER A 47 7.32 31.97 -24.51
C SER A 47 6.57 33.30 -24.35
N ALA A 48 5.28 33.28 -24.00
CA ALA A 48 4.45 34.49 -23.88
C ALA A 48 4.94 35.41 -22.75
N ALA A 49 5.14 36.69 -23.09
CA ALA A 49 5.52 37.72 -22.12
C ALA A 49 4.45 37.90 -21.02
N GLU A 50 3.18 37.77 -21.38
CA GLU A 50 2.04 37.93 -20.47
C GLU A 50 2.07 36.94 -19.30
N LEU A 51 2.45 35.68 -19.56
CA LEU A 51 2.59 34.68 -18.51
C LEU A 51 3.72 35.06 -17.55
N LYS A 52 4.90 35.41 -18.09
CA LYS A 52 6.05 35.85 -17.27
C LYS A 52 5.72 37.10 -16.45
N ASP A 53 5.03 38.06 -17.06
CA ASP A 53 4.59 39.28 -16.37
C ASP A 53 3.58 38.98 -15.26
N SER A 54 2.70 37.98 -15.45
CA SER A 54 1.76 37.54 -14.41
C SER A 54 2.48 36.90 -13.22
N LEU A 55 3.52 36.08 -13.48
CA LEU A 55 4.34 35.46 -12.44
C LEU A 55 5.17 36.49 -11.68
N ALA A 56 5.79 37.43 -12.40
CA ALA A 56 6.56 38.51 -11.81
C ALA A 56 5.68 39.46 -10.97
N ARG A 57 4.41 39.64 -11.33
CA ARG A 57 3.43 40.38 -10.50
C ARG A 57 3.16 39.65 -9.19
N ILE A 58 2.75 38.38 -9.24
CA ILE A 58 2.53 37.56 -8.03
C ILE A 58 3.74 37.63 -7.09
N ALA A 59 4.95 37.47 -7.64
CA ALA A 59 6.18 37.53 -6.85
C ALA A 59 6.43 38.92 -6.22
N ARG A 60 6.11 40.02 -6.92
CA ARG A 60 6.24 41.38 -6.38
C ARG A 60 5.21 41.66 -5.29
N ASP A 61 3.97 41.23 -5.48
CA ASP A 61 2.89 41.49 -4.51
C ASP A 61 3.08 40.68 -3.22
N GLN A 62 3.64 39.46 -3.34
CA GLN A 62 4.12 38.70 -2.20
C GLN A 62 5.16 39.53 -1.43
N LEU A 63 6.21 40.03 -2.08
CA LEU A 63 7.25 40.82 -1.42
C LEU A 63 6.73 42.11 -0.76
N HIS A 64 5.75 42.80 -1.35
CA HIS A 64 5.32 44.13 -0.89
C HIS A 64 4.16 44.15 0.10
N GLN A 65 3.57 43.00 0.48
CA GLN A 65 2.40 42.93 1.38
C GLN A 65 1.22 43.83 0.94
N GLN A 66 1.10 44.10 -0.36
CA GLN A 66 -0.01 44.90 -0.90
C GLN A 66 -1.30 44.10 -0.93
N ASP A 67 -2.43 44.80 -1.12
CA ASP A 67 -3.74 44.18 -1.30
C ASP A 67 -3.66 43.12 -2.40
N ARG A 68 -4.00 41.87 -2.07
CA ARG A 68 -3.83 40.70 -2.95
C ARG A 68 -4.97 40.53 -3.93
N ASP A 69 -6.12 41.14 -3.63
CA ASP A 69 -7.32 41.03 -4.43
C ASP A 69 -7.15 41.55 -5.87
N PRO A 70 -6.49 42.69 -6.15
CA PRO A 70 -6.28 43.16 -7.52
C PRO A 70 -5.44 42.17 -8.35
N THR A 71 -4.29 41.71 -7.85
CA THR A 71 -3.42 40.78 -8.59
C THR A 71 -4.11 39.44 -8.81
N ARG A 72 -4.82 38.95 -7.81
CA ARG A 72 -5.65 37.74 -7.93
C ARG A 72 -6.67 37.91 -9.05
N GLN A 73 -7.39 39.02 -9.08
CA GLN A 73 -8.37 39.29 -10.12
C GLN A 73 -7.72 39.41 -11.51
N GLU A 74 -6.59 40.11 -11.64
CA GLU A 74 -5.84 40.24 -12.90
C GLU A 74 -5.40 38.87 -13.44
N VAL A 75 -4.89 37.99 -12.57
CA VAL A 75 -4.49 36.63 -12.96
C VAL A 75 -5.71 35.81 -13.38
N LEU A 76 -6.83 35.88 -12.66
CA LEU A 76 -8.06 35.18 -13.05
C LEU A 76 -8.61 35.70 -14.39
N GLU A 77 -8.58 37.01 -14.63
CA GLU A 77 -8.96 37.62 -15.91
C GLU A 77 -8.00 37.24 -17.04
N TYR A 78 -6.71 37.05 -16.75
CA TYR A 78 -5.75 36.51 -17.70
C TYR A 78 -6.05 35.04 -18.06
N LEU A 79 -6.35 34.21 -17.06
CA LEU A 79 -6.72 32.80 -17.27
C LEU A 79 -8.03 32.66 -18.05
N ASP A 80 -9.02 33.54 -17.80
CA ASP A 80 -10.28 33.58 -18.54
C ASP A 80 -10.10 33.96 -20.02
N ARG A 81 -9.17 34.88 -20.31
CA ARG A 81 -8.86 35.31 -21.68
C ARG A 81 -8.01 34.30 -22.45
N SER A 82 -7.20 33.47 -21.78
CA SER A 82 -6.26 32.55 -22.42
C SER A 82 -6.52 31.08 -22.06
N ALA A 83 -7.50 30.48 -22.74
CA ALA A 83 -7.77 29.04 -22.66
C ALA A 83 -6.52 28.16 -22.96
N PRO A 84 -5.63 28.49 -23.92
CA PRO A 84 -4.39 27.74 -24.13
C PRO A 84 -3.47 27.77 -22.91
N THR A 85 -3.35 28.91 -22.22
CA THR A 85 -2.52 29.03 -21.02
C THR A 85 -3.02 28.12 -19.91
N VAL A 86 -4.32 28.10 -19.63
CA VAL A 86 -4.92 27.20 -18.61
C VAL A 86 -4.60 25.74 -18.92
N ARG A 87 -4.74 25.33 -20.19
CA ARG A 87 -4.43 23.96 -20.61
C ARG A 87 -2.95 23.65 -20.41
N ALA A 88 -2.06 24.48 -20.94
CA ALA A 88 -0.61 24.27 -20.82
C ALA A 88 -0.18 24.16 -19.34
N LEU A 89 -0.73 25.00 -18.45
CA LEU A 89 -0.39 24.99 -17.03
C LEU A 89 -0.88 23.73 -16.30
N LEU A 90 -2.06 23.23 -16.62
CA LEU A 90 -2.61 22.01 -15.99
C LEU A 90 -2.03 20.74 -16.58
N TYR A 91 -1.77 20.74 -17.89
CA TYR A 91 -1.09 19.66 -18.57
C TYR A 91 0.40 19.68 -18.32
N HIS A 92 1.08 20.78 -18.04
CA HIS A 92 2.53 20.81 -17.78
C HIS A 92 2.91 21.74 -16.63
N PRO A 93 2.44 21.45 -15.41
CA PRO A 93 2.76 22.27 -14.24
C PRO A 93 4.25 22.28 -13.92
N GLN A 94 5.00 21.25 -14.31
CA GLN A 94 6.44 21.22 -14.08
C GLN A 94 7.21 22.21 -14.98
N ASP A 95 6.68 22.53 -16.16
CA ASP A 95 7.33 23.48 -17.09
C ASP A 95 7.19 24.91 -16.55
N LEU A 96 6.11 25.18 -15.79
CA LEU A 96 5.97 26.42 -15.02
C LEU A 96 7.10 26.55 -13.97
N LEU A 97 7.42 25.49 -13.23
CA LEU A 97 8.55 25.52 -12.27
C LEU A 97 9.88 25.80 -12.98
N GLY A 98 10.09 25.21 -14.16
CA GLY A 98 11.27 25.48 -14.99
C GLY A 98 11.34 26.92 -15.53
N LEU A 99 10.20 27.59 -15.68
CA LEU A 99 10.10 28.97 -16.15
C LEU A 99 10.43 30.01 -15.06
N LEU A 100 10.15 29.71 -13.79
CA LEU A 100 10.27 30.65 -12.67
C LEU A 100 11.66 31.27 -12.51
N PRO A 101 12.80 30.55 -12.64
CA PRO A 101 14.12 31.15 -12.56
C PRO A 101 14.33 32.27 -13.59
N THR A 102 13.79 32.11 -14.80
CA THR A 102 13.89 33.11 -15.86
C THR A 102 12.87 34.24 -15.67
N ALA A 103 11.66 33.94 -15.18
CA ALA A 103 10.62 34.95 -15.00
C ALA A 103 10.88 35.88 -13.80
N LEU A 104 11.65 35.43 -12.81
CA LEU A 104 11.88 36.15 -11.54
C LEU A 104 13.31 36.69 -11.40
N ASP A 105 14.12 36.62 -12.46
CA ASP A 105 15.54 37.02 -12.48
C ASP A 105 16.38 36.37 -11.36
N GLY A 106 16.05 35.13 -11.00
CA GLY A 106 16.67 34.43 -9.88
C GLY A 106 18.05 33.88 -10.21
N ARG A 107 18.95 33.85 -9.22
CA ARG A 107 20.35 33.39 -9.38
C ARG A 107 20.54 31.89 -9.16
N GLY A 108 19.48 31.17 -8.82
CA GLY A 108 19.49 29.73 -8.58
C GLY A 108 19.98 29.35 -7.18
N SER A 109 19.88 30.25 -6.21
CA SER A 109 20.19 29.98 -4.80
C SER A 109 19.12 29.09 -4.14
N GLU A 110 19.42 28.51 -2.97
CA GLU A 110 18.42 27.75 -2.18
C GLU A 110 17.24 28.63 -1.74
N GLN A 111 17.50 29.89 -1.36
CA GLN A 111 16.46 30.88 -1.05
C GLN A 111 15.54 31.16 -2.26
N ASP A 112 16.10 31.18 -3.47
CA ASP A 112 15.28 31.32 -4.67
C ASP A 112 14.30 30.15 -4.82
N SER A 113 14.61 28.97 -4.28
CA SER A 113 13.75 27.77 -4.40
C SER A 113 12.49 27.86 -3.55
N ALA A 114 12.58 28.41 -2.33
CA ALA A 114 11.40 28.72 -1.52
C ALA A 114 10.50 29.73 -2.24
N ARG A 115 11.09 30.80 -2.78
CA ARG A 115 10.38 31.82 -3.55
C ARG A 115 9.70 31.26 -4.80
N TYR A 116 10.39 30.39 -5.56
CA TYR A 116 9.79 29.71 -6.71
C TYR A 116 8.59 28.87 -6.30
N TRP A 117 8.72 28.09 -5.22
CA TRP A 117 7.61 27.32 -4.70
C TRP A 117 6.44 28.22 -4.26
N GLN A 118 6.69 29.35 -3.58
CA GLN A 118 5.64 30.27 -3.13
C GLN A 118 4.81 30.81 -4.31
N VAL A 119 5.46 31.25 -5.39
CA VAL A 119 4.78 31.71 -6.61
C VAL A 119 4.01 30.57 -7.25
N PHE A 120 4.62 29.39 -7.36
CA PHE A 120 3.98 28.20 -7.92
C PHE A 120 2.74 27.77 -7.14
N ALA A 121 2.82 27.76 -5.80
CA ALA A 121 1.73 27.36 -4.91
C ALA A 121 0.53 28.31 -5.03
N VAL A 122 0.76 29.63 -5.08
CA VAL A 122 -0.31 30.61 -5.35
C VAL A 122 -0.93 30.38 -6.70
N TYR A 123 -0.11 30.18 -7.74
CA TYR A 123 -0.63 29.94 -9.08
C TYR A 123 -1.47 28.65 -9.16
N ALA A 124 -1.04 27.58 -8.48
CA ALA A 124 -1.79 26.33 -8.40
C ALA A 124 -3.14 26.50 -7.68
N ASP A 125 -3.20 27.32 -6.63
CA ASP A 125 -4.45 27.63 -5.91
C ASP A 125 -5.40 28.49 -6.78
N LEU A 126 -4.87 29.48 -7.51
CA LEU A 126 -5.63 30.31 -8.45
C LEU A 126 -6.15 29.49 -9.65
N LEU A 127 -5.37 28.55 -10.17
CA LEU A 127 -5.81 27.62 -11.22
C LEU A 127 -6.96 26.75 -10.72
N TRP A 128 -6.86 26.23 -9.50
CA TRP A 128 -7.96 25.48 -8.89
C TRP A 128 -9.22 26.34 -8.75
N GLU A 129 -9.07 27.56 -8.23
CA GLU A 129 -10.18 28.51 -8.09
C GLU A 129 -10.85 28.79 -9.45
N TYR A 130 -10.06 29.12 -10.46
CA TYR A 130 -10.55 29.39 -11.81
C TYR A 130 -11.34 28.19 -12.36
N VAL A 131 -10.75 26.99 -12.36
CA VAL A 131 -11.38 25.80 -12.97
C VAL A 131 -12.60 25.32 -12.18
N SER A 132 -12.62 25.53 -10.86
CA SER A 132 -13.75 25.16 -9.99
C SER A 132 -14.88 26.19 -9.98
N ALA A 133 -14.63 27.42 -10.40
CA ALA A 133 -15.65 28.46 -10.50
C ALA A 133 -16.77 28.06 -11.49
N ASP A 134 -17.96 28.65 -11.33
CA ASP A 134 -19.06 28.50 -12.28
C ASP A 134 -19.18 29.72 -13.21
N THR A 135 -18.08 30.07 -13.89
CA THR A 135 -18.07 31.14 -14.91
C THR A 135 -18.18 30.55 -16.32
N PRO A 136 -18.61 31.33 -17.32
CA PRO A 136 -18.64 30.88 -18.71
C PRO A 136 -17.29 30.36 -19.22
N GLY A 137 -16.17 31.03 -18.87
CA GLY A 137 -14.82 30.59 -19.27
C GLY A 137 -14.38 29.31 -18.58
N SER A 138 -14.59 29.18 -17.27
CA SER A 138 -14.16 27.99 -16.50
C SER A 138 -14.91 26.72 -16.88
N ARG A 139 -16.19 26.82 -17.30
CA ARG A 139 -17.01 25.67 -17.71
C ARG A 139 -16.36 24.86 -18.82
N GLY A 140 -15.65 25.51 -19.75
CA GLY A 140 -14.88 24.84 -20.81
C GLY A 140 -13.72 23.99 -20.30
N HIS A 141 -13.23 24.25 -19.08
CA HIS A 141 -12.07 23.60 -18.48
C HIS A 141 -12.43 22.61 -17.36
N ARG A 142 -13.71 22.39 -17.04
CA ARG A 142 -14.13 21.50 -15.94
C ARG A 142 -13.61 20.07 -16.05
N HIS A 143 -13.41 19.57 -17.28
CA HIS A 143 -12.81 18.26 -17.51
C HIS A 143 -11.37 18.14 -17.00
N LEU A 144 -10.70 19.27 -16.71
CA LEU A 144 -9.33 19.36 -16.17
C LEU A 144 -9.30 19.55 -14.64
N LEU A 145 -10.45 19.56 -13.97
CA LEU A 145 -10.54 19.61 -12.49
C LEU A 145 -9.62 18.60 -11.78
N PRO A 146 -9.49 17.33 -12.25
CA PRO A 146 -8.60 16.38 -11.60
C PRO A 146 -7.12 16.79 -11.66
N LEU A 147 -6.66 17.39 -12.76
CA LEU A 147 -5.28 17.90 -12.87
C LEU A 147 -5.06 19.10 -11.95
N ALA A 148 -6.04 20.01 -11.88
CA ALA A 148 -5.97 21.16 -10.98
C ALA A 148 -5.91 20.71 -9.51
N ALA A 149 -6.76 19.76 -9.12
CA ALA A 149 -6.74 19.17 -7.77
C ALA A 149 -5.40 18.52 -7.44
N ARG A 150 -4.85 17.72 -8.37
CA ARG A 150 -3.55 17.08 -8.23
C ARG A 150 -2.42 18.09 -8.06
N THR A 151 -2.32 19.05 -8.98
CA THR A 151 -1.27 20.09 -8.95
C THR A 151 -1.34 20.92 -7.68
N ARG A 152 -2.54 21.33 -7.27
CA ARG A 152 -2.76 22.05 -6.00
C ARG A 152 -2.30 21.24 -4.80
N PHE A 153 -2.66 19.96 -4.72
CA PHE A 153 -2.23 19.09 -3.62
C PHE A 153 -0.72 18.92 -3.58
N LEU A 154 -0.08 18.59 -4.71
CA LEU A 154 1.37 18.39 -4.76
C LEU A 154 2.11 19.67 -4.35
N ALA A 155 1.73 20.81 -4.93
CA ALA A 155 2.30 22.11 -4.58
C ALA A 155 2.18 22.41 -3.08
N LEU A 156 0.98 22.32 -2.50
CA LEU A 156 0.76 22.66 -1.08
C LEU A 156 1.31 21.61 -0.11
N SER A 157 1.49 20.36 -0.55
CA SER A 157 2.05 19.29 0.28
C SER A 157 3.58 19.30 0.36
N GLU A 158 4.26 19.99 -0.55
CA GLU A 158 5.71 19.91 -0.70
C GLU A 158 6.52 20.27 0.57
N PRO A 159 6.19 21.35 1.32
CA PRO A 159 6.90 21.66 2.57
C PRO A 159 6.79 20.54 3.61
N PHE A 160 5.70 19.77 3.58
CA PHE A 160 5.48 18.65 4.50
C PHE A 160 6.24 17.38 4.12
N ARG A 161 6.67 17.26 2.86
CA ARG A 161 7.47 16.12 2.35
C ARG A 161 8.96 16.30 2.59
N GLN A 162 9.40 17.56 2.67
CA GLN A 162 10.81 17.91 2.84
C GLN A 162 11.07 18.59 4.18
N ARG A 163 10.40 18.17 5.26
CA ARG A 163 10.47 18.84 6.58
C ARG A 163 11.89 19.07 7.12
N ASP A 164 12.83 18.20 6.75
CA ASP A 164 14.23 18.27 7.17
C ASP A 164 15.11 19.11 6.21
N SER A 165 14.52 19.75 5.20
CA SER A 165 15.25 20.60 4.26
C SER A 165 15.49 21.99 4.86
N PRO A 166 16.72 22.52 4.79
CA PRO A 166 17.05 23.83 5.36
C PRO A 166 16.25 24.97 4.71
N VAL A 167 15.75 24.76 3.49
CA VAL A 167 14.87 25.70 2.77
C VAL A 167 13.61 26.02 3.59
N TRP A 168 13.19 25.12 4.46
CA TRP A 168 11.98 25.24 5.26
C TRP A 168 12.25 25.58 6.73
N GLU A 169 13.48 25.37 7.23
CA GLU A 169 13.81 25.59 8.65
C GLU A 169 13.84 27.08 9.05
N GLY A 170 14.28 27.98 8.15
CA GLY A 170 14.41 29.42 8.41
C GLY A 170 13.18 30.25 8.01
N ASP A 171 12.65 30.06 6.81
CA ASP A 171 11.69 30.98 6.18
C ASP A 171 10.21 30.73 6.59
N LEU A 172 9.89 29.55 7.13
CA LEU A 172 8.49 29.20 7.44
C LEU A 172 7.97 29.86 8.73
N HIS A 173 8.86 30.20 9.67
CA HIS A 173 8.52 30.83 10.94
C HIS A 173 8.71 32.36 10.92
N GLU A 174 9.60 32.89 10.08
CA GLU A 174 9.93 34.30 9.99
C GLU A 174 9.35 34.95 8.72
N GLY A 175 8.07 35.33 8.76
CA GLY A 175 7.48 36.36 7.87
C GLY A 175 7.24 36.00 6.41
N GLU A 176 8.05 35.15 5.76
CA GLU A 176 7.99 35.00 4.31
C GLU A 176 6.70 34.31 3.83
N LEU A 177 6.27 33.24 4.51
CA LEU A 177 4.97 32.64 4.22
C LEU A 177 3.80 33.60 4.49
N ALA A 178 3.99 34.64 5.31
CA ALA A 178 2.92 35.59 5.64
C ALA A 178 2.52 36.38 4.41
N HIS A 179 3.46 36.53 3.46
CA HIS A 179 3.24 37.07 2.14
C HIS A 179 2.37 36.20 1.23
N VAL A 180 2.25 34.90 1.51
CA VAL A 180 1.47 33.97 0.70
C VAL A 180 0.12 33.64 1.34
N PHE A 181 0.13 33.34 2.63
CA PHE A 181 -1.04 32.81 3.35
C PHE A 181 -1.64 33.79 4.36
N GLY A 182 -1.03 34.96 4.57
CA GLY A 182 -1.50 35.96 5.53
C GLY A 182 -0.99 35.69 6.95
N HIS A 183 -1.66 36.24 7.96
CA HIS A 183 -1.30 35.99 9.37
C HIS A 183 -1.65 34.53 9.75
N GLN A 184 -0.86 33.88 10.62
CA GLN A 184 -0.99 32.44 10.94
C GLN A 184 -0.75 31.51 9.74
N THR A 185 0.27 31.85 8.97
CA THR A 185 0.74 31.18 7.74
C THR A 185 0.66 29.67 7.77
N TRP A 186 1.16 29.08 8.84
CA TRP A 186 1.28 27.65 8.93
C TRP A 186 -0.08 26.96 9.13
N VAL A 187 -0.95 27.56 9.95
CA VAL A 187 -2.31 27.08 10.16
C VAL A 187 -3.07 27.08 8.84
N GLU A 188 -2.94 28.15 8.06
CA GLU A 188 -3.62 28.29 6.77
C GLU A 188 -3.03 27.34 5.71
N LEU A 189 -1.70 27.19 5.64
CA LEU A 189 -1.05 26.23 4.76
C LEU A 189 -1.49 24.79 5.10
N VAL A 190 -1.49 24.40 6.37
CA VAL A 190 -1.99 23.07 6.81
C VAL A 190 -3.46 22.89 6.43
N ARG A 191 -4.28 23.92 6.65
CA ARG A 191 -5.71 23.88 6.32
C ARG A 191 -5.91 23.65 4.82
N ARG A 192 -5.25 24.46 3.98
CA ARG A 192 -5.35 24.34 2.50
C ARG A 192 -4.74 23.06 1.97
N ALA A 193 -3.61 22.60 2.51
CA ALA A 193 -3.00 21.33 2.11
C ALA A 193 -3.90 20.13 2.44
N LYS A 194 -4.56 20.14 3.61
CA LYS A 194 -5.56 19.12 3.97
C LYS A 194 -6.76 19.16 3.04
N GLU A 195 -7.30 20.35 2.79
CA GLU A 195 -8.40 20.55 1.86
C GLU A 195 -8.05 20.02 0.45
N ALA A 196 -6.88 20.39 -0.08
CA ALA A 196 -6.38 19.92 -1.36
C ALA A 196 -6.18 18.40 -1.37
N ARG A 197 -5.67 17.80 -0.28
CA ARG A 197 -5.55 16.35 -0.15
C ARG A 197 -6.91 15.65 -0.21
N GLU A 198 -7.91 16.18 0.49
CA GLU A 198 -9.26 15.62 0.50
C GLU A 198 -9.93 15.70 -0.88
N ILE A 199 -9.77 16.83 -1.57
CA ILE A 199 -10.26 17.00 -2.95
C ILE A 199 -9.56 16.00 -3.88
N TRP A 200 -8.23 15.90 -3.80
CA TRP A 200 -7.47 14.97 -4.64
C TRP A 200 -7.82 13.51 -4.34
N ARG A 201 -7.98 13.16 -3.07
CA ARG A 201 -8.49 11.85 -2.63
C ARG A 201 -9.85 11.53 -3.24
N ALA A 202 -10.77 12.48 -3.25
CA ALA A 202 -12.09 12.30 -3.85
C ALA A 202 -12.00 12.02 -5.36
N GLN A 203 -11.12 12.72 -6.08
CA GLN A 203 -10.87 12.48 -7.50
C GLN A 203 -10.27 11.08 -7.74
N LEU A 204 -9.30 10.66 -6.92
CA LEU A 204 -8.71 9.33 -6.98
C LEU A 204 -9.72 8.22 -6.65
N ASN A 205 -10.67 8.45 -5.75
CA ASN A 205 -11.74 7.49 -5.45
C ASN A 205 -12.72 7.33 -6.62
N GLN A 206 -12.84 8.36 -7.47
CA GLN A 206 -13.72 8.39 -8.63
C GLN A 206 -12.98 8.10 -9.95
N TYR A 207 -11.71 7.65 -9.90
CA TYR A 207 -10.84 7.67 -11.08
C TYR A 207 -11.38 6.91 -12.28
N GLN A 208 -12.15 5.84 -12.06
CA GLN A 208 -12.77 5.03 -13.12
C GLN A 208 -13.91 5.74 -13.87
N SER A 209 -14.44 6.82 -13.30
CA SER A 209 -15.52 7.63 -13.87
C SER A 209 -15.03 8.93 -14.53
N VAL A 210 -13.72 9.19 -14.46
CA VAL A 210 -13.10 10.42 -14.95
C VAL A 210 -12.43 10.10 -16.29
N PRO A 211 -12.93 10.61 -17.43
CA PRO A 211 -12.40 10.27 -18.76
C PRO A 211 -10.92 10.57 -18.95
N LEU A 212 -10.42 11.59 -18.24
CA LEU A 212 -9.00 11.95 -18.25
C LEU A 212 -8.09 10.80 -17.75
N PHE A 213 -8.62 9.90 -16.92
CA PHE A 213 -7.89 8.77 -16.35
C PHE A 213 -8.18 7.45 -17.05
N ASP A 214 -8.93 7.44 -18.16
CA ASP A 214 -9.26 6.22 -18.91
C ASP A 214 -8.00 5.48 -19.39
N GLN A 215 -6.92 6.21 -19.64
CA GLN A 215 -5.63 5.69 -20.09
C GLN A 215 -4.65 5.45 -18.94
N ALA A 216 -5.06 5.74 -17.70
CA ALA A 216 -4.20 5.56 -16.55
C ALA A 216 -3.99 4.09 -16.21
N SER A 217 -2.72 3.69 -16.25
CA SER A 217 -2.35 2.38 -15.71
C SER A 217 -2.65 2.35 -14.20
N PRO A 218 -3.06 1.21 -13.64
CA PRO A 218 -3.33 1.11 -12.20
C PRO A 218 -2.10 1.36 -11.34
N PHE A 219 -0.90 1.14 -11.88
CA PHE A 219 0.35 1.51 -11.21
C PHE A 219 0.52 3.02 -11.10
N MET A 220 0.11 3.80 -12.10
CA MET A 220 0.12 5.27 -12.00
C MET A 220 -0.85 5.74 -10.93
N ILE A 221 -2.06 5.18 -10.88
CA ILE A 221 -3.02 5.47 -9.81
C ILE A 221 -2.45 5.07 -8.44
N GLU A 222 -1.75 3.95 -8.35
CA GLU A 222 -1.07 3.54 -7.13
C GLU A 222 0.03 4.52 -6.70
N ASP A 223 0.82 5.04 -7.64
CA ASP A 223 1.85 6.03 -7.36
C ASP A 223 1.22 7.34 -6.85
N GLU A 224 0.08 7.78 -7.40
CA GLU A 224 -0.67 8.94 -6.90
C GLU A 224 -1.24 8.72 -5.50
N LEU A 225 -1.80 7.53 -5.24
CA LEU A 225 -2.26 7.13 -3.91
C LEU A 225 -1.11 7.10 -2.90
N ARG A 226 0.10 6.75 -3.35
CA ARG A 226 1.28 6.84 -2.49
C ARG A 226 1.65 8.28 -2.21
N LEU A 227 1.68 9.15 -3.22
CA LEU A 227 1.91 10.58 -3.00
C LEU A 227 0.87 11.17 -2.03
N LEU A 228 -0.38 10.70 -2.07
CA LEU A 228 -1.43 11.12 -1.14
C LEU A 228 -1.12 10.79 0.34
N ALA A 229 -0.54 9.61 0.59
CA ALA A 229 -0.42 9.04 1.94
C ALA A 229 1.01 9.01 2.51
N PHE A 230 2.04 9.10 1.66
CA PHE A 230 3.44 9.01 2.04
C PHE A 230 4.22 10.24 1.59
N GLU A 231 5.31 10.56 2.31
CA GLU A 231 6.18 11.69 1.99
C GLU A 231 6.85 11.53 0.62
N SER A 232 7.25 10.31 0.27
CA SER A 232 7.80 9.99 -1.06
C SER A 232 7.21 8.69 -1.60
N SER A 233 7.41 8.44 -2.90
CA SER A 233 6.93 7.22 -3.57
C SER A 233 7.62 5.94 -3.07
N PHE A 234 8.81 6.06 -2.49
CA PHE A 234 9.62 4.94 -2.00
C PHE A 234 9.80 4.89 -0.48
N SER A 235 9.64 6.02 0.23
CA SER A 235 9.64 6.03 1.69
C SER A 235 8.30 5.49 2.21
N GLY A 236 8.35 4.66 3.24
CA GLY A 236 7.16 4.24 3.98
C GLY A 236 6.66 5.31 4.96
N GLU A 237 7.20 6.52 4.91
CA GLU A 237 6.93 7.58 5.88
C GLU A 237 5.58 8.21 5.58
N PRO A 238 4.66 8.24 6.55
CA PRO A 238 3.34 8.81 6.33
C PRO A 238 3.45 10.31 6.12
N LEU A 239 2.73 10.83 5.13
CA LEU A 239 2.62 12.27 4.88
C LEU A 239 1.80 12.91 6.00
N VAL A 240 2.47 13.58 6.93
CA VAL A 240 1.83 14.31 8.02
C VAL A 240 1.59 15.76 7.58
N LEU A 241 0.35 16.23 7.66
CA LEU A 241 -0.02 17.63 7.37
C LEU A 241 -0.30 18.34 8.70
N ALA A 242 0.77 18.70 9.40
CA ALA A 242 0.70 19.35 10.70
C ALA A 242 1.89 20.28 10.90
N GLU A 243 1.75 21.18 11.87
CA GLU A 243 2.84 22.03 12.35
C GLU A 243 4.10 21.25 12.66
N PRO A 244 5.28 21.71 12.17
CA PRO A 244 6.52 21.30 12.76
C PRO A 244 6.43 21.78 14.21
N THR A 245 6.00 20.87 15.09
CA THR A 245 6.21 21.07 16.51
C THR A 245 7.69 21.31 16.67
N GLU A 246 8.07 22.49 17.17
CA GLU A 246 9.40 22.75 17.68
C GLU A 246 9.86 21.51 18.44
N ALA A 247 11.12 21.15 18.27
CA ALA A 247 11.78 19.91 18.69
C ALA A 247 11.72 19.59 20.20
N THR A 248 10.59 19.83 20.87
CA THR A 248 10.08 19.03 21.97
C THR A 248 10.24 17.56 21.59
N SER A 249 11.30 17.00 22.16
CA SER A 249 11.90 15.67 22.06
C SER A 249 10.96 14.45 22.18
N GLY A 250 9.64 14.63 22.04
CA GLY A 250 8.62 13.60 22.01
C GLY A 250 8.33 13.06 20.60
N PRO A 251 7.75 11.86 20.50
CA PRO A 251 7.28 11.30 19.23
C PRO A 251 6.16 12.18 18.67
N GLN A 252 6.35 12.74 17.47
CA GLN A 252 5.28 13.43 16.75
C GLN A 252 4.20 12.40 16.43
N ARG A 253 3.08 12.46 17.17
CA ARG A 253 1.93 11.59 16.91
C ARG A 253 1.33 11.98 15.58
N VAL A 254 1.15 10.99 14.69
CA VAL A 254 0.41 11.20 13.44
C VAL A 254 -1.01 11.66 13.80
N PRO A 255 -1.46 12.81 13.31
CA PRO A 255 -2.81 13.30 13.56
C PRO A 255 -3.86 12.26 13.12
N PRO A 256 -4.98 12.11 13.84
CA PRO A 256 -6.01 11.12 13.49
C PRO A 256 -6.52 11.22 12.05
N ALA A 257 -6.60 12.43 11.49
CA ALA A 257 -7.01 12.65 10.11
C ALA A 257 -6.01 12.09 9.09
N ASP A 258 -4.72 12.36 9.27
CA ASP A 258 -3.65 11.84 8.39
C ASP A 258 -3.54 10.32 8.52
N ARG A 259 -3.68 9.82 9.75
CA ARG A 259 -3.77 8.40 10.05
C ARG A 259 -4.92 7.75 9.29
N ALA A 260 -6.11 8.35 9.28
CA ALA A 260 -7.27 7.81 8.57
C ALA A 260 -7.04 7.74 7.06
N VAL A 261 -6.43 8.76 6.44
CA VAL A 261 -6.09 8.73 5.00
C VAL A 261 -5.11 7.60 4.70
N LEU A 262 -4.06 7.43 5.52
CA LEU A 262 -3.12 6.33 5.36
C LEU A 262 -3.82 4.96 5.49
N GLU A 263 -4.70 4.81 6.49
CA GLU A 263 -5.43 3.57 6.78
C GLU A 263 -6.33 3.22 5.59
N GLU A 264 -7.05 4.22 5.06
CA GLU A 264 -7.90 4.14 3.88
C GLU A 264 -7.10 3.77 2.63
N THR A 265 -6.00 4.46 2.35
CA THR A 265 -5.15 4.20 1.19
C THR A 265 -4.60 2.77 1.19
N VAL A 266 -4.07 2.33 2.34
CA VAL A 266 -3.52 0.98 2.47
C VAL A 266 -4.62 -0.07 2.31
N GLU A 267 -5.71 0.06 3.05
CA GLU A 267 -6.83 -0.90 3.06
C GLU A 267 -7.57 -1.00 1.73
N GLN A 268 -7.94 0.13 1.15
CA GLN A 268 -8.93 0.18 0.08
C GLN A 268 -8.29 0.15 -1.30
N HIS A 269 -6.99 0.45 -1.39
CA HIS A 269 -6.32 0.55 -2.69
C HIS A 269 -5.05 -0.29 -2.80
N LEU A 270 -4.13 -0.22 -1.83
CA LEU A 270 -2.84 -0.92 -1.94
C LEU A 270 -3.00 -2.42 -1.70
N LEU A 271 -3.65 -2.77 -0.61
CA LEU A 271 -3.87 -4.15 -0.21
C LEU A 271 -4.65 -4.95 -1.27
N PRO A 272 -5.80 -4.48 -1.79
CA PRO A 272 -6.53 -5.16 -2.87
C PRO A 272 -5.67 -5.50 -4.09
N ARG A 273 -4.72 -4.63 -4.42
CA ARG A 273 -3.79 -4.80 -5.54
C ARG A 273 -2.54 -5.62 -5.20
N PHE A 274 -2.54 -6.26 -4.02
CA PHE A 274 -1.44 -7.04 -3.46
C PHE A 274 -0.13 -6.25 -3.38
N ALA A 275 -0.22 -4.93 -3.17
CA ALA A 275 0.93 -4.06 -2.95
C ALA A 275 1.48 -4.23 -1.52
N THR A 276 1.76 -5.49 -1.14
CA THR A 276 2.15 -5.89 0.22
C THR A 276 3.35 -5.10 0.69
N GLY A 277 4.40 -4.98 -0.13
CA GLY A 277 5.60 -4.21 0.18
C GLY A 277 5.32 -2.77 0.61
N HIS A 278 4.29 -2.14 0.05
CA HIS A 278 3.89 -0.78 0.44
C HIS A 278 3.06 -0.74 1.73
N ALA A 279 2.22 -1.75 1.97
CA ALA A 279 1.57 -1.93 3.27
C ALA A 279 2.61 -2.18 4.37
N TRP A 280 3.64 -2.99 4.08
CA TRP A 280 4.81 -3.19 4.93
C TRP A 280 5.60 -1.89 5.11
N ALA A 281 5.76 -1.08 4.06
CA ALA A 281 6.39 0.22 4.16
C ALA A 281 5.61 1.16 5.09
N ALA A 282 4.28 1.18 5.07
CA ALA A 282 3.48 2.01 5.99
C ALA A 282 3.72 1.68 7.47
N VAL A 283 3.98 0.40 7.78
CA VAL A 283 4.29 -0.06 9.13
C VAL A 283 5.76 0.15 9.49
N THR A 284 6.67 -0.15 8.56
CA THR A 284 8.11 -0.12 8.79
C THR A 284 8.75 1.24 8.54
N GLY A 285 8.02 2.13 7.88
CA GLY A 285 8.47 3.43 7.41
C GLY A 285 8.56 4.48 8.50
N TRP A 286 8.25 4.17 9.75
CA TRP A 286 8.55 5.05 10.90
C TRP A 286 10.06 5.15 11.22
N LYS A 287 10.92 5.07 10.18
CA LYS A 287 12.36 4.81 10.25
C LYS A 287 13.23 6.07 10.44
N ARG A 288 12.88 7.26 9.91
CA ARG A 288 13.78 8.41 10.05
C ARG A 288 13.75 9.09 11.42
N ARG A 289 12.78 8.81 12.28
CA ARG A 289 12.82 9.29 13.66
C ARG A 289 13.17 8.15 14.61
N PRO A 290 14.35 8.16 15.26
CA PRO A 290 14.95 7.00 15.96
C PRO A 290 14.19 6.48 17.19
N ARG A 291 12.96 6.94 17.47
CA ARG A 291 12.40 6.92 18.82
C ARG A 291 11.30 5.89 19.09
N ASP A 292 10.66 5.29 18.07
CA ASP A 292 9.72 4.17 18.29
C ASP A 292 9.97 2.97 17.37
N ARG A 293 11.01 2.20 17.70
CA ARG A 293 11.33 0.93 17.03
C ARG A 293 10.46 -0.24 17.51
N ARG A 294 9.60 -0.04 18.50
CA ARG A 294 8.79 -1.12 19.12
C ARG A 294 7.94 -1.91 18.11
N PRO A 295 7.17 -1.29 17.19
CA PRO A 295 6.38 -2.04 16.22
C PRO A 295 7.26 -2.89 15.31
N LEU A 296 8.41 -2.36 14.90
CA LEU A 296 9.38 -3.10 14.06
C LEU A 296 10.01 -4.26 14.83
N VAL A 297 10.40 -4.05 16.08
CA VAL A 297 10.93 -5.11 16.95
C VAL A 297 9.89 -6.20 17.12
N LEU A 298 8.64 -5.85 17.42
CA LEU A 298 7.56 -6.81 17.57
C LEU A 298 7.26 -7.57 16.28
N PHE A 299 7.32 -6.90 15.12
CA PHE A 299 7.25 -7.54 13.81
C PHE A 299 8.42 -8.51 13.58
N GLY A 300 9.63 -8.08 13.89
CA GLY A 300 10.84 -8.90 13.79
C GLY A 300 10.76 -10.13 14.69
N LEU A 301 10.27 -9.98 15.92
CA LEU A 301 10.03 -11.08 16.86
C LEU A 301 8.93 -12.03 16.35
N THR A 302 7.87 -11.50 15.74
CA THR A 302 6.80 -12.30 15.12
C THR A 302 7.35 -13.14 13.97
N GLY A 303 8.11 -12.51 13.07
CA GLY A 303 8.77 -13.20 11.95
C GLY A 303 9.81 -14.22 12.42
N LEU A 304 10.58 -13.89 13.46
CA LEU A 304 11.54 -14.81 14.08
C LEU A 304 10.83 -16.02 14.70
N ALA A 305 9.76 -15.81 15.47
CA ALA A 305 8.98 -16.90 16.07
C ALA A 305 8.38 -17.83 15.00
N ALA A 306 7.85 -17.28 13.90
CA ALA A 306 7.32 -18.06 12.79
C ALA A 306 8.43 -18.86 12.07
N LEU A 307 9.60 -18.25 11.86
CA LEU A 307 10.76 -18.93 11.29
C LEU A 307 11.28 -20.03 12.22
N THR A 308 11.34 -19.77 13.53
CA THR A 308 11.71 -20.77 14.54
C THR A 308 10.74 -21.95 14.54
N ALA A 309 9.44 -21.73 14.41
CA ALA A 309 8.45 -22.80 14.28
C ALA A 309 8.76 -23.70 13.06
N LEU A 310 9.05 -23.09 11.90
CA LEU A 310 9.41 -23.82 10.68
C LEU A 310 10.70 -24.64 10.84
N VAL A 311 11.75 -24.04 11.42
CA VAL A 311 13.03 -24.73 11.65
C VAL A 311 12.86 -25.88 12.64
N LEU A 312 12.16 -25.68 13.76
CA LEU A 312 11.94 -26.73 14.76
C LEU A 312 11.08 -27.87 14.20
N THR A 313 10.11 -27.57 13.33
CA THR A 313 9.35 -28.60 12.61
C THR A 313 10.27 -29.42 11.71
N ALA A 314 11.15 -28.77 10.94
CA ALA A 314 12.10 -29.46 10.08
C ALA A 314 13.06 -30.35 10.88
N VAL A 315 13.51 -29.90 12.07
CA VAL A 315 14.32 -30.70 12.98
C VAL A 315 13.54 -31.90 13.50
N ALA A 316 12.32 -31.71 14.00
CA ALA A 316 11.46 -32.80 14.47
C ALA A 316 11.17 -33.85 13.38
N LEU A 317 11.07 -33.42 12.12
CA LEU A 317 10.91 -34.31 10.96
C LEU A 317 12.20 -35.05 10.57
N SER A 318 13.38 -34.55 10.97
CA SER A 318 14.68 -35.08 10.54
C SER A 318 15.38 -35.91 11.62
N VAL A 319 14.96 -35.77 12.88
CA VAL A 319 15.59 -36.41 14.04
C VAL A 319 14.58 -37.30 14.74
N ASP A 320 14.78 -38.62 14.64
CA ASP A 320 13.91 -39.59 15.30
C ASP A 320 13.83 -39.33 16.81
N GLY A 321 12.61 -39.34 17.35
CA GLY A 321 12.34 -39.11 18.77
C GLY A 321 12.25 -37.64 19.20
N TRP A 322 12.46 -36.68 18.30
CA TRP A 322 12.15 -35.28 18.58
C TRP A 322 10.66 -34.99 18.42
N GLY A 323 9.98 -34.66 19.51
CA GLY A 323 8.57 -34.25 19.48
C GLY A 323 8.36 -32.86 18.87
N PHE A 324 7.16 -32.59 18.38
CA PHE A 324 6.78 -31.31 17.75
C PHE A 324 6.43 -30.20 18.74
N LEU A 325 6.43 -30.49 20.05
CA LEU A 325 6.05 -29.53 21.11
C LEU A 325 6.81 -28.19 21.02
N PRO A 326 8.15 -28.13 20.81
CA PRO A 326 8.85 -26.86 20.67
C PRO A 326 8.38 -26.02 19.47
N ALA A 327 8.07 -26.69 18.35
CA ALA A 327 7.54 -26.02 17.16
C ALA A 327 6.15 -25.44 17.46
N LEU A 328 5.27 -26.19 18.13
CA LEU A 328 3.94 -25.74 18.53
C LEU A 328 3.98 -24.54 19.47
N VAL A 329 4.90 -24.54 20.46
CA VAL A 329 5.11 -23.37 21.33
C VAL A 329 5.51 -22.15 20.51
N ALA A 330 6.41 -22.30 19.53
CA ALA A 330 6.79 -21.20 18.64
C ALA A 330 5.61 -20.70 17.77
N VAL A 331 4.73 -21.59 17.29
CA VAL A 331 3.48 -21.21 16.60
C VAL A 331 2.57 -20.38 17.50
N VAL A 332 2.32 -20.85 18.73
CA VAL A 332 1.47 -20.15 19.70
C VAL A 332 2.06 -18.78 20.05
N VAL A 333 3.37 -18.72 20.31
CA VAL A 333 4.07 -17.45 20.55
C VAL A 333 3.91 -16.50 19.36
N SER A 334 4.03 -17.01 18.12
CA SER A 334 3.83 -16.19 16.91
C SER A 334 2.44 -15.56 16.88
N TYR A 335 1.37 -16.33 17.10
CA TYR A 335 0.00 -15.80 17.12
C TYR A 335 -0.29 -14.90 18.33
N VAL A 336 0.31 -15.18 19.49
CA VAL A 336 0.22 -14.28 20.66
C VAL A 336 0.89 -12.94 20.37
N LEU A 337 2.09 -12.93 19.76
CA LEU A 337 2.76 -11.71 19.33
C LEU A 337 1.91 -10.95 18.30
N ILE A 338 1.22 -11.67 17.41
CA ILE A 338 0.25 -11.08 16.47
C ILE A 338 -0.91 -10.39 17.20
N GLY A 339 -1.51 -11.07 18.19
CA GLY A 339 -2.58 -10.50 19.00
C GLY A 339 -2.12 -9.26 19.78
N VAL A 340 -0.97 -9.37 20.47
CA VAL A 340 -0.37 -8.27 21.24
C VAL A 340 -0.05 -7.08 20.33
N GLY A 341 0.57 -7.31 19.18
CA GLY A 341 0.88 -6.24 18.23
C GLY A 341 -0.36 -5.55 17.69
N THR A 342 -1.42 -6.32 17.42
CA THR A 342 -2.71 -5.77 16.97
C THR A 342 -3.37 -4.93 18.06
N VAL A 343 -3.30 -5.35 19.34
CA VAL A 343 -3.87 -4.59 20.48
C VAL A 343 -3.05 -3.32 20.76
N VAL A 344 -1.72 -3.42 20.75
CA VAL A 344 -0.82 -2.31 21.14
C VAL A 344 -0.67 -1.27 20.03
N HIS A 345 -0.54 -1.71 18.78
CA HIS A 345 -0.27 -0.84 17.63
C HIS A 345 -1.49 -0.65 16.72
N GLY A 346 -2.60 -1.34 17.00
CA GLY A 346 -3.86 -1.19 16.30
C GLY A 346 -3.88 -1.84 14.92
N ARG A 347 -4.88 -1.46 14.12
CA ARG A 347 -5.20 -2.09 12.82
C ARG A 347 -4.04 -2.02 11.81
N PHE A 348 -3.26 -0.94 11.80
CA PHE A 348 -2.11 -0.79 10.91
C PHE A 348 -1.10 -1.91 11.04
N TRP A 349 -0.86 -2.38 12.25
CA TRP A 349 0.08 -3.46 12.50
C TRP A 349 -0.45 -4.81 11.99
N ALA A 350 -1.76 -5.03 12.03
CA ALA A 350 -2.37 -6.26 11.52
C ALA A 350 -2.44 -6.32 9.98
N MET A 351 -2.48 -5.16 9.29
CA MET A 351 -2.71 -5.08 7.84
C MET A 351 -1.71 -5.91 7.00
N PRO A 352 -0.38 -5.80 7.17
CA PRO A 352 0.58 -6.56 6.36
C PRO A 352 0.56 -8.07 6.64
N LEU A 353 0.02 -8.48 7.79
CA LEU A 353 -0.05 -9.88 8.20
C LEU A 353 -1.24 -10.61 7.58
N MET A 354 -2.16 -9.90 6.92
CA MET A 354 -3.28 -10.49 6.17
C MET A 354 -4.09 -11.50 6.98
N LEU A 355 -4.53 -11.11 8.18
CA LEU A 355 -5.15 -12.03 9.16
C LEU A 355 -6.45 -12.73 8.70
N ARG A 356 -6.99 -12.38 7.52
CA ARG A 356 -8.05 -13.17 6.87
C ARG A 356 -7.54 -14.52 6.38
N LEU A 357 -6.28 -14.62 5.94
CA LEU A 357 -5.65 -15.86 5.50
C LEU A 357 -5.68 -16.96 6.57
N PRO A 358 -5.18 -16.74 7.81
CA PRO A 358 -5.21 -17.79 8.83
C PRO A 358 -6.63 -18.17 9.25
N ALA A 359 -7.57 -17.21 9.33
CA ALA A 359 -8.97 -17.50 9.63
C ALA A 359 -9.60 -18.39 8.54
N ALA A 360 -9.32 -18.09 7.27
CA ALA A 360 -9.80 -18.86 6.14
C ALA A 360 -9.09 -20.23 6.03
N ALA A 361 -7.80 -20.30 6.36
CA ALA A 361 -7.04 -21.54 6.45
C ALA A 361 -7.62 -22.50 7.50
N ALA A 362 -8.12 -21.99 8.62
CA ALA A 362 -8.81 -22.79 9.63
C ALA A 362 -10.08 -23.45 9.08
N VAL A 363 -10.78 -22.85 8.11
CA VAL A 363 -11.90 -23.50 7.40
C VAL A 363 -11.41 -24.72 6.63
N GLY A 364 -10.26 -24.62 5.97
CA GLY A 364 -9.62 -25.76 5.31
C GLY A 364 -9.29 -26.89 6.30
N LEU A 365 -8.78 -26.54 7.48
CA LEU A 365 -8.55 -27.52 8.55
C LEU A 365 -9.85 -28.21 8.99
N ILE A 366 -10.94 -27.46 9.16
CA ILE A 366 -12.25 -28.03 9.51
C ILE A 366 -12.71 -29.02 8.44
N VAL A 367 -12.55 -28.69 7.15
CA VAL A 367 -12.89 -29.60 6.05
C VAL A 367 -12.06 -30.87 6.12
N LEU A 368 -10.75 -30.79 6.40
CA LEU A 368 -9.89 -31.98 6.56
C LEU A 368 -10.30 -32.84 7.75
N VAL A 369 -10.61 -32.23 8.89
CA VAL A 369 -11.06 -32.96 10.09
C VAL A 369 -12.43 -33.62 9.84
N ALA A 370 -13.25 -33.04 8.97
CA ALA A 370 -14.54 -33.60 8.56
C ALA A 370 -14.45 -34.69 7.46
N LEU A 371 -13.27 -34.89 6.83
CA LEU A 371 -13.06 -36.06 5.97
C LEU A 371 -13.07 -37.34 6.82
N HIS A 372 -12.99 -38.49 6.15
CA HIS A 372 -12.90 -39.78 6.84
C HIS A 372 -11.86 -39.74 7.97
N PRO A 373 -12.17 -40.20 9.20
CA PRO A 373 -11.30 -40.05 10.38
C PRO A 373 -9.84 -40.44 10.14
N ASP A 374 -9.62 -41.45 9.30
CA ASP A 374 -8.29 -42.04 9.03
C ASP A 374 -7.64 -41.58 7.73
N TRP A 375 -8.10 -40.47 7.12
CA TRP A 375 -7.49 -39.99 5.87
C TRP A 375 -5.96 -39.85 6.01
N TRP A 376 -5.50 -39.36 7.16
CA TRP A 376 -4.08 -39.13 7.48
C TRP A 376 -3.26 -40.42 7.58
N ALA A 377 -3.87 -41.57 7.91
CA ALA A 377 -3.18 -42.86 7.99
C ALA A 377 -2.75 -43.35 6.61
N SER A 378 -3.52 -43.01 5.57
CA SER A 378 -3.25 -43.42 4.19
C SER A 378 -2.30 -42.49 3.42
N VAL A 379 -1.99 -41.29 3.95
CA VAL A 379 -1.18 -40.30 3.24
C VAL A 379 0.30 -40.65 3.34
N THR A 380 0.91 -40.92 2.18
CA THR A 380 2.34 -41.20 2.05
C THR A 380 3.01 -40.18 1.12
N ILE A 381 4.33 -39.99 1.27
CA ILE A 381 5.12 -39.18 0.34
C ILE A 381 5.19 -39.93 -0.99
N SER A 382 4.30 -39.54 -1.89
CA SER A 382 4.15 -40.13 -3.21
C SER A 382 4.06 -39.04 -4.27
N TRP A 383 4.21 -39.42 -5.53
CA TRP A 383 3.95 -38.52 -6.65
C TRP A 383 2.52 -37.97 -6.64
N GLN A 384 1.55 -38.72 -6.09
CA GLN A 384 0.17 -38.27 -5.96
C GLN A 384 0.04 -37.13 -4.95
N LEU A 385 0.70 -37.23 -3.79
CA LEU A 385 0.72 -36.15 -2.80
C LEU A 385 1.42 -34.90 -3.35
N LEU A 386 2.57 -35.08 -4.04
CA LEU A 386 3.26 -33.95 -4.64
C LEU A 386 2.42 -33.29 -5.74
N ALA A 387 1.75 -34.09 -6.57
CA ALA A 387 0.81 -33.59 -7.57
C ALA A 387 -0.34 -32.83 -6.92
N LEU A 388 -0.97 -33.38 -5.86
CA LEU A 388 -2.01 -32.71 -5.09
C LEU A 388 -1.53 -31.35 -4.55
N PHE A 389 -0.37 -31.33 -3.90
CA PHE A 389 0.23 -30.11 -3.37
C PHE A 389 0.45 -29.06 -4.46
N LEU A 390 1.11 -29.45 -5.56
CA LEU A 390 1.38 -28.56 -6.69
C LEU A 390 0.10 -28.08 -7.36
N THR A 391 -0.92 -28.93 -7.48
CA THR A 391 -2.22 -28.56 -8.03
C THR A 391 -2.94 -27.55 -7.14
N LEU A 392 -3.01 -27.79 -5.84
CA LEU A 392 -3.72 -26.89 -4.91
C LEU A 392 -3.00 -25.55 -4.73
N VAL A 393 -1.69 -25.57 -4.51
CA VAL A 393 -0.87 -24.36 -4.40
C VAL A 393 -0.83 -23.62 -5.75
N GLY A 394 -0.67 -24.35 -6.85
CA GLY A 394 -0.66 -23.79 -8.20
C GLY A 394 -2.00 -23.16 -8.60
N ALA A 395 -3.13 -23.80 -8.27
CA ALA A 395 -4.46 -23.24 -8.49
C ALA A 395 -4.70 -22.00 -7.63
N SER A 396 -4.28 -22.03 -6.36
CA SER A 396 -4.35 -20.88 -5.44
C SER A 396 -3.53 -19.69 -5.96
N PHE A 397 -2.29 -19.94 -6.36
CA PHE A 397 -1.42 -18.93 -6.97
C PHE A 397 -2.00 -18.41 -8.29
N GLY A 398 -2.49 -19.30 -9.15
CA GLY A 398 -3.12 -18.94 -10.43
C GLY A 398 -4.33 -18.03 -10.23
N TYR A 399 -5.19 -18.36 -9.27
CA TYR A 399 -6.31 -17.49 -8.88
C TYR A 399 -5.82 -16.13 -8.38
N LEU A 400 -4.84 -16.08 -7.47
CA LEU A 400 -4.27 -14.82 -7.00
C LEU A 400 -3.62 -14.01 -8.13
N VAL A 401 -3.03 -14.64 -9.14
CA VAL A 401 -2.52 -13.92 -10.33
C VAL A 401 -3.67 -13.31 -11.13
N VAL A 402 -4.77 -14.04 -11.31
CA VAL A 402 -5.98 -13.51 -11.96
C VAL A 402 -6.53 -12.34 -11.16
N GLU A 403 -6.63 -12.47 -9.84
CA GLU A 403 -7.15 -11.41 -8.95
C GLU A 403 -6.25 -10.18 -8.94
N ALA A 404 -4.94 -10.39 -8.80
CA ALA A 404 -3.94 -9.33 -8.91
C ALA A 404 -4.07 -8.63 -10.26
N ARG A 405 -4.28 -9.37 -11.35
CA ARG A 405 -4.46 -8.79 -12.67
C ARG A 405 -5.79 -8.03 -12.80
N ASN A 406 -6.89 -8.53 -12.24
CA ASN A 406 -8.21 -7.90 -12.28
C ASN A 406 -8.24 -6.61 -11.45
N HIS A 407 -7.66 -6.60 -10.26
CA HIS A 407 -7.51 -5.38 -9.48
C HIS A 407 -6.50 -4.39 -10.07
N ASN A 408 -5.62 -4.87 -10.95
CA ASN A 408 -4.71 -4.07 -11.76
C ASN A 408 -5.16 -3.99 -13.24
N SER A 409 -6.43 -4.21 -13.58
CA SER A 409 -6.90 -4.34 -14.98
C SER A 409 -7.23 -3.02 -15.68
N GLY A 410 -6.40 -2.01 -15.50
CA GLY A 410 -6.32 -0.88 -16.42
C GLY A 410 -5.22 -1.17 -17.43
N GLN A 411 -5.62 -1.69 -18.59
CA GLN A 411 -4.88 -1.75 -19.85
C GLN A 411 -3.35 -1.57 -19.76
N PHE A 412 -2.58 -2.66 -19.94
CA PHE A 412 -1.16 -2.56 -20.26
C PHE A 412 -1.00 -1.99 -21.70
N GLN A 413 -1.32 -0.71 -21.89
CA GLN A 413 -1.06 0.01 -23.15
C GLN A 413 0.44 0.20 -23.40
N ALA A 414 1.24 -0.05 -22.38
CA ALA A 414 2.69 -0.01 -22.35
C ALA A 414 3.36 -0.69 -23.57
N ALA A 415 4.43 -0.07 -24.06
CA ALA A 415 5.28 -0.60 -25.11
C ALA A 415 5.79 -2.01 -24.74
N LYS A 416 6.17 -2.84 -25.72
CA LYS A 416 6.52 -4.26 -25.50
C LYS A 416 7.49 -4.51 -24.31
N GLY A 417 8.38 -3.57 -23.99
CA GLY A 417 9.31 -3.67 -22.86
C GLY A 417 8.69 -3.46 -21.48
N GLU A 418 7.72 -2.56 -21.35
CA GLU A 418 7.08 -2.23 -20.06
C GLU A 418 6.13 -3.33 -19.61
N ARG A 419 5.43 -3.98 -20.55
CA ARG A 419 4.54 -5.13 -20.28
C ARG A 419 5.23 -6.25 -19.51
N ARG A 420 6.51 -6.54 -19.81
CA ARG A 420 7.26 -7.59 -19.13
C ARG A 420 7.58 -7.22 -17.68
N ARG A 421 7.91 -5.95 -17.42
CA ARG A 421 8.17 -5.45 -16.06
C ARG A 421 6.89 -5.50 -15.23
N ASP A 422 5.78 -5.05 -15.81
CA ASP A 422 4.48 -5.03 -15.15
C ASP A 422 3.95 -6.43 -14.85
N ALA A 423 4.06 -7.36 -15.80
CA ALA A 423 3.73 -8.77 -15.55
C ALA A 423 4.60 -9.36 -14.43
N GLY A 424 5.90 -9.05 -14.42
CA GLY A 424 6.80 -9.45 -13.34
C GLY A 424 6.38 -8.89 -11.97
N ARG A 425 5.90 -7.65 -11.92
CA ARG A 425 5.36 -7.03 -10.69
C ARG A 425 4.09 -7.73 -10.22
N VAL A 426 3.13 -7.98 -11.11
CA VAL A 426 1.88 -8.69 -10.77
C VAL A 426 2.18 -10.10 -10.23
N LEU A 427 3.06 -10.84 -10.90
CA LEU A 427 3.49 -12.17 -10.45
C LEU A 427 4.21 -12.11 -9.11
N GLY A 428 5.12 -11.14 -8.92
CA GLY A 428 5.84 -10.95 -7.65
C GLY A 428 4.90 -10.63 -6.49
N ARG A 429 3.86 -9.83 -6.73
CA ARG A 429 2.82 -9.51 -5.74
C ARG A 429 1.97 -10.72 -5.38
N ALA A 430 1.46 -11.44 -6.38
CA ALA A 430 0.71 -12.68 -6.15
C ALA A 430 1.56 -13.73 -5.42
N ALA A 431 2.85 -13.83 -5.75
CA ALA A 431 3.79 -14.72 -5.07
C ALA A 431 4.00 -14.30 -3.60
N SER A 432 4.14 -13.00 -3.31
CA SER A 432 4.25 -12.49 -1.95
C SER A 432 3.02 -12.85 -1.09
N VAL A 433 1.81 -12.70 -1.64
CA VAL A 433 0.57 -13.08 -0.95
C VAL A 433 0.50 -14.60 -0.78
N THR A 434 0.84 -15.37 -1.81
CA THR A 434 0.84 -16.84 -1.75
C THR A 434 1.81 -17.36 -0.69
N LEU A 435 3.02 -16.82 -0.62
CA LEU A 435 4.02 -17.19 0.40
C LEU A 435 3.55 -16.84 1.81
N THR A 436 2.94 -15.66 1.98
CA THR A 436 2.37 -15.25 3.27
C THR A 436 1.21 -16.17 3.67
N GLY A 437 0.35 -16.53 2.71
CA GLY A 437 -0.74 -17.47 2.91
C GLY A 437 -0.25 -18.88 3.22
N LEU A 438 0.80 -19.35 2.55
CA LEU A 438 1.40 -20.65 2.79
C LEU A 438 2.02 -20.72 4.19
N ALA A 439 2.67 -19.65 4.64
CA ALA A 439 3.20 -19.55 5.99
C ALA A 439 2.07 -19.65 7.03
N HIS A 440 0.98 -18.89 6.89
CA HIS A 440 -0.17 -19.01 7.79
C HIS A 440 -0.83 -20.37 7.72
N ALA A 441 -1.05 -20.92 6.52
CA ALA A 441 -1.65 -22.23 6.32
C ALA A 441 -0.80 -23.33 6.97
N PHE A 442 0.53 -23.23 6.91
CA PHE A 442 1.44 -24.14 7.58
C PHE A 442 1.33 -24.05 9.11
N LEU A 443 1.35 -22.84 9.67
CA LEU A 443 1.22 -22.65 11.13
C LEU A 443 -0.14 -23.17 11.64
N VAL A 444 -1.22 -22.90 10.91
CA VAL A 444 -2.58 -23.41 11.22
C VAL A 444 -2.65 -24.92 11.06
N ALA A 445 -2.09 -25.49 10.00
CA ALA A 445 -2.08 -26.93 9.76
C ALA A 445 -1.28 -27.66 10.84
N LEU A 446 -0.11 -27.15 11.23
CA LEU A 446 0.71 -27.74 12.29
C LEU A 446 -0.04 -27.73 13.63
N LEU A 447 -0.60 -26.58 14.02
CA LEU A 447 -1.40 -26.48 15.26
C LEU A 447 -2.64 -27.37 15.20
N GLY A 448 -3.34 -27.36 14.07
CA GLY A 448 -4.55 -28.12 13.84
C GLY A 448 -4.34 -29.61 13.90
N MET A 449 -3.36 -30.14 13.17
CA MET A 449 -3.11 -31.57 13.09
C MET A 449 -2.48 -32.14 14.34
N ALA A 450 -1.66 -31.37 15.07
CA ALA A 450 -0.98 -31.85 16.26
C ALA A 450 -1.77 -31.66 17.57
N VAL A 451 -2.75 -30.76 17.60
CA VAL A 451 -3.52 -30.44 18.82
C VAL A 451 -5.02 -30.70 18.65
N ILE A 452 -5.61 -30.26 17.54
CA ILE A 452 -7.07 -30.31 17.35
C ILE A 452 -7.50 -31.67 16.81
N ALA A 453 -6.89 -32.14 15.72
CA ALA A 453 -7.25 -33.39 15.06
C ALA A 453 -7.21 -34.63 15.99
N PRO A 454 -6.22 -34.80 16.89
CA PRO A 454 -6.19 -35.95 17.80
C PRO A 454 -7.38 -36.00 18.76
N VAL A 455 -7.99 -34.86 19.09
CA VAL A 455 -9.15 -34.78 19.99
C VAL A 455 -10.42 -35.28 19.31
N PHE A 456 -10.51 -35.15 17.98
CA PHE A 456 -11.71 -35.49 17.21
C PHE A 456 -11.56 -36.76 16.36
N SER A 457 -10.35 -37.32 16.27
CA SER A 457 -10.09 -38.57 15.55
C SER A 457 -10.47 -39.78 16.39
N GLU A 458 -11.08 -40.80 15.79
CA GLU A 458 -11.36 -42.09 16.44
C GLU A 458 -10.06 -42.76 16.88
N GLU A 459 -8.99 -42.60 16.10
CA GLU A 459 -7.64 -43.07 16.42
C GLU A 459 -6.75 -41.96 16.98
N GLY A 460 -7.32 -41.08 17.81
CA GLY A 460 -6.63 -39.93 18.39
C GLY A 460 -5.31 -40.25 19.10
N SER A 461 -5.21 -41.40 19.78
CA SER A 461 -3.99 -41.85 20.45
C SER A 461 -2.86 -42.18 19.46
N LYS A 462 -3.18 -42.86 18.34
CA LYS A 462 -2.23 -43.14 17.26
C LYS A 462 -1.73 -41.83 16.66
N LEU A 463 -2.63 -40.89 16.37
CA LEU A 463 -2.26 -39.59 15.82
C LEU A 463 -1.42 -38.75 16.81
N THR A 464 -1.73 -38.82 18.11
CA THR A 464 -0.92 -38.17 19.18
C THR A 464 0.51 -38.73 19.20
N ALA A 465 0.66 -40.04 19.05
CA ALA A 465 1.97 -40.67 19.00
C ALA A 465 2.82 -40.20 17.80
N VAL A 466 2.19 -39.84 16.67
CA VAL A 466 2.89 -39.26 15.50
C VAL A 466 3.57 -37.93 15.83
N TRP A 467 2.94 -37.09 16.67
CA TRP A 467 3.42 -35.73 16.94
C TRP A 467 4.28 -35.62 18.21
N TYR A 468 4.06 -36.49 19.18
CA TYR A 468 4.72 -36.40 20.50
C TYR A 468 5.58 -37.63 20.83
N GLY A 469 5.56 -38.66 19.99
CA GLY A 469 6.26 -39.91 20.21
C GLY A 469 5.41 -40.97 20.93
N PRO A 470 5.85 -42.25 20.93
CA PRO A 470 5.08 -43.37 21.47
C PRO A 470 4.78 -43.24 22.96
N ASP A 471 5.71 -42.68 23.74
CA ASP A 471 5.57 -42.52 25.19
C ASP A 471 4.41 -41.59 25.58
N ALA A 472 4.03 -40.65 24.71
CA ALA A 472 2.93 -39.72 24.96
C ALA A 472 1.54 -40.39 24.91
N SER A 473 1.45 -41.58 24.31
CA SER A 473 0.20 -42.36 24.25
C SER A 473 0.04 -43.35 25.41
N ALA A 474 1.13 -43.65 26.12
CA ALA A 474 1.15 -44.66 27.19
C ALA A 474 0.40 -44.21 28.47
N ASP A 475 0.25 -42.90 28.68
CA ASP A 475 -0.42 -42.33 29.86
C ASP A 475 -1.96 -42.32 29.73
N GLN A 476 -2.51 -42.65 28.56
CA GLN A 476 -3.95 -42.89 28.38
C GLN A 476 -4.24 -44.38 28.58
N GLU A 477 -4.19 -44.84 29.85
CA GLU A 477 -4.71 -46.16 30.21
C GLU A 477 -6.18 -46.26 29.77
N PRO A 478 -6.56 -47.25 28.94
CA PRO A 478 -7.94 -47.43 28.55
C PRO A 478 -8.74 -47.76 29.80
N VAL A 479 -9.59 -46.83 30.23
CA VAL A 479 -10.57 -47.06 31.29
C VAL A 479 -11.58 -48.09 30.77
N ALA A 480 -11.25 -49.36 31.00
CA ALA A 480 -12.14 -50.51 31.09
C ALA A 480 -13.37 -50.49 30.16
N ALA A 481 -13.14 -50.59 28.84
CA ALA A 481 -14.12 -51.26 28.00
C ALA A 481 -13.96 -52.76 28.25
N ALA A 482 -14.86 -53.32 29.07
CA ALA A 482 -15.00 -54.76 29.25
C ALA A 482 -15.43 -55.36 27.90
N GLU A 483 -14.48 -55.67 27.04
CA GLU A 483 -14.75 -56.31 25.75
C GLU A 483 -14.98 -57.82 25.93
N ASP A 484 -16.12 -58.22 25.41
CA ASP A 484 -16.62 -59.58 25.31
C ASP A 484 -15.61 -60.45 24.52
N PRO A 485 -15.05 -61.52 25.09
CA PRO A 485 -14.01 -62.33 24.44
C PRO A 485 -14.48 -63.09 23.20
N ALA A 486 -15.74 -62.95 22.80
CA ALA A 486 -16.36 -63.70 21.71
C ALA A 486 -16.16 -63.09 20.31
N ASN A 487 -15.64 -61.86 20.17
CA ASN A 487 -15.54 -61.17 18.87
C ASN A 487 -14.10 -60.98 18.33
N ALA A 488 -13.08 -61.59 18.96
CA ALA A 488 -11.67 -61.34 18.66
C ALA A 488 -11.09 -62.06 17.42
N GLN A 489 -11.92 -62.52 16.46
CA GLN A 489 -11.46 -63.44 15.40
C GLN A 489 -11.74 -63.02 13.95
N THR A 490 -11.91 -61.73 13.69
CA THR A 490 -11.94 -61.20 12.32
C THR A 490 -11.22 -59.85 12.22
N ASP A 491 -9.89 -59.83 12.18
CA ASP A 491 -9.17 -58.97 11.24
C ASP A 491 -7.68 -59.36 11.12
N GLY A 492 -7.39 -60.31 10.23
CA GLY A 492 -6.02 -60.72 9.90
C GLY A 492 -5.34 -59.78 8.88
N THR A 493 -5.98 -58.66 8.54
CA THR A 493 -5.61 -57.79 7.40
C THR A 493 -5.02 -56.44 7.80
N GLU A 494 -5.01 -56.07 9.09
CA GLU A 494 -4.54 -54.75 9.55
C GLU A 494 -3.00 -54.63 9.71
N LYS A 495 -2.23 -55.69 9.44
CA LYS A 495 -0.83 -55.79 9.90
C LYS A 495 0.26 -55.09 9.09
N ASP A 496 -0.03 -54.52 7.92
CA ASP A 496 1.01 -54.04 6.99
C ASP A 496 0.90 -52.56 6.60
N GLN A 497 0.10 -51.73 7.28
CA GLN A 497 0.11 -50.30 6.97
C GLN A 497 1.40 -49.64 7.48
N PRO A 498 2.15 -48.93 6.61
CA PRO A 498 3.34 -48.20 7.04
C PRO A 498 2.95 -47.11 8.05
N PRO A 499 3.83 -46.77 9.00
CA PRO A 499 3.53 -45.73 9.96
C PRO A 499 3.22 -44.42 9.24
N PRO A 500 2.21 -43.66 9.71
CA PRO A 500 1.84 -42.38 9.15
C PRO A 500 3.04 -41.43 9.11
N ASN A 501 3.23 -40.76 7.97
CA ASN A 501 4.35 -39.86 7.77
C ASN A 501 3.96 -38.41 8.11
N PRO A 502 4.50 -37.80 9.18
CA PRO A 502 4.10 -36.45 9.62
C PRO A 502 4.36 -35.38 8.56
N LEU A 503 5.42 -35.50 7.75
CA LEU A 503 5.67 -34.56 6.64
C LEU A 503 4.57 -34.67 5.60
N ALA A 504 4.12 -35.88 5.28
CA ALA A 504 3.10 -36.11 4.28
C ALA A 504 1.75 -35.51 4.73
N ILE A 505 1.40 -35.70 6.00
CA ILE A 505 0.22 -35.10 6.63
C ILE A 505 0.31 -33.57 6.61
N LEU A 506 1.43 -32.97 7.03
CA LEU A 506 1.61 -31.52 7.05
C LEU A 506 1.54 -30.90 5.64
N LEU A 507 2.13 -31.53 4.63
CA LEU A 507 2.08 -31.04 3.25
C LEU A 507 0.65 -31.05 2.71
N ALA A 508 -0.07 -32.16 2.90
CA ALA A 508 -1.48 -32.27 2.51
C ALA A 508 -2.34 -31.21 3.22
N ALA A 509 -2.18 -31.11 4.55
CA ALA A 509 -2.96 -30.19 5.36
C ALA A 509 -2.68 -28.72 5.02
N THR A 510 -1.41 -28.36 4.82
CA THR A 510 -1.00 -27.01 4.44
C THR A 510 -1.56 -26.62 3.06
N ALA A 511 -1.46 -27.51 2.07
CA ALA A 511 -1.98 -27.24 0.73
C ALA A 511 -3.49 -27.04 0.72
N TRP A 512 -4.21 -27.87 1.47
CA TRP A 512 -5.67 -27.77 1.60
C TRP A 512 -6.10 -26.52 2.36
N CYS A 513 -5.43 -26.20 3.47
CA CYS A 513 -5.65 -24.96 4.22
C CYS A 513 -5.41 -23.72 3.36
N LEU A 514 -4.34 -23.70 2.55
CA LEU A 514 -4.10 -22.61 1.60
C LEU A 514 -5.21 -22.53 0.55
N ALA A 515 -5.55 -23.65 -0.10
CA ALA A 515 -6.57 -23.67 -1.14
C ALA A 515 -7.93 -23.24 -0.63
N ALA A 516 -8.40 -23.81 0.48
CA ALA A 516 -9.64 -23.40 1.13
C ALA A 516 -9.60 -21.92 1.53
N GLY A 517 -8.46 -21.46 2.06
CA GLY A 517 -8.25 -20.06 2.44
C GLY A 517 -8.28 -19.09 1.26
N VAL A 518 -7.80 -19.53 0.10
CA VAL A 518 -7.85 -18.77 -1.15
C VAL A 518 -9.24 -18.79 -1.78
N PHE A 519 -9.86 -19.96 -1.93
CA PHE A 519 -11.17 -20.07 -2.59
C PHE A 519 -12.34 -19.57 -1.75
N SER A 520 -12.25 -19.59 -0.41
CA SER A 520 -13.28 -18.98 0.44
C SER A 520 -13.42 -17.47 0.23
N GLN A 521 -12.43 -16.80 -0.39
CA GLN A 521 -12.53 -15.40 -0.80
C GLN A 521 -13.67 -15.19 -1.80
N ILE A 522 -13.84 -16.12 -2.75
CA ILE A 522 -14.92 -16.08 -3.74
C ILE A 522 -16.29 -16.06 -3.04
N LEU A 523 -16.41 -16.77 -1.91
CA LEU A 523 -17.66 -16.89 -1.17
C LEU A 523 -17.94 -15.69 -0.25
N TRP A 524 -16.89 -14.95 0.13
CA TRP A 524 -17.00 -13.74 0.93
C TRP A 524 -16.97 -12.44 0.10
N ASP A 525 -16.84 -12.56 -1.21
CA ASP A 525 -16.56 -11.42 -2.08
C ASP A 525 -17.82 -10.58 -2.36
N ASP A 526 -17.96 -9.55 -1.52
CA ASP A 526 -17.99 -8.19 -2.06
C ASP A 526 -16.61 -7.48 -1.92
N GLN A 527 -15.58 -8.07 -1.27
CA GLN A 527 -14.23 -7.46 -1.12
C GLN A 527 -13.06 -8.45 -0.93
N PRO A 528 -11.87 -8.16 -1.51
CA PRO A 528 -10.72 -9.08 -1.60
C PRO A 528 -10.07 -9.46 -0.25
N ILE A 529 -9.26 -10.52 -0.27
CA ILE A 529 -8.51 -11.13 0.86
C ILE A 529 -7.77 -10.14 1.77
N THR A 530 -7.36 -9.01 1.20
CA THR A 530 -6.52 -8.03 1.85
C THR A 530 -7.32 -6.90 2.49
N ALA A 531 -8.65 -6.85 2.32
CA ALA A 531 -9.47 -5.98 3.15
C ALA A 531 -9.37 -6.44 4.63
N PRO A 532 -9.31 -5.54 5.61
CA PRO A 532 -9.22 -5.89 7.03
C PRO A 532 -10.57 -6.34 7.59
N LEU A 533 -10.55 -7.09 8.70
CA LEU A 533 -11.74 -7.65 9.35
C LEU A 533 -12.64 -6.60 10.04
N ALA A 534 -12.22 -5.34 10.10
CA ALA A 534 -13.03 -4.27 10.67
C ALA A 534 -14.13 -3.89 9.68
N HIS A 535 -15.36 -4.30 9.98
CA HIS A 535 -16.58 -3.93 9.26
C HIS A 535 -16.51 -2.51 8.68
N ARG A 536 -16.53 -2.40 7.36
CA ARG A 536 -16.89 -1.14 6.73
C ARG A 536 -18.33 -0.87 7.11
N ARG A 537 -18.53 0.23 7.84
CA ARG A 537 -19.86 0.81 8.09
C ARG A 537 -20.60 0.79 6.76
N TRP A 538 -21.72 0.08 6.73
CA TRP A 538 -22.79 0.24 5.75
C TRP A 538 -23.19 1.72 5.82
N ARG A 539 -22.51 2.57 5.07
CA ARG A 539 -22.85 3.98 5.00
C ARG A 539 -24.07 4.00 4.09
N ASN A 540 -25.22 4.12 4.73
CA ASN A 540 -26.44 4.62 4.14
C ASN A 540 -26.07 5.79 3.20
N GLU A 541 -26.20 5.56 1.90
CA GLU A 541 -26.46 6.62 0.95
C GLU A 541 -27.88 7.10 1.21
N ARG A 542 -28.00 8.27 1.84
CA ARG A 542 -28.95 9.32 1.46
C ARG A 542 -28.30 10.68 1.66
#